data_AF-M0L7D0-F1
#
_entry.id   AF-M0L7D0-F1
#
_cell.length_a   1.000
_cell.length_b   1.000
_cell.length_c   1.000
_cell.angle_alpha   90.00
_cell.angle_beta   90.00
_cell.angle_gamma   90.00
#
_symmetry.space_group_name_H-M   'P 1'
#
loop_
_entity.id
_entity.type
_entity.pdbx_description
1 polymer ?
#
loop_
_entity_poly.entity_id
_entity_poly.type
_entity_poly.pdbx_seq_one_letter_code
_entity_poly.pdbx_strand_id
1 'polypeptide(L)'
;MDTHPTRRRLLQLGGAGATASLAGCTQFDLGQSDESGTETDTESAAELEVGREPDMDPEDGITAIVQPDQEEFEALEAEIREEIESGELEQMEAQVEFQRRQAELTAARAAEFESEFGNDDELSIEAGIAEAGAFLLDGSDERLVDTLRNGEVNGLIPGEEYALMLEQQAEL
;
A
#
# COMPACT_ATOMS: atom_id res chain seq x y z
N MET A 1 -30.99 -60.20 -8.40
CA MET A 1 -31.19 -58.75 -8.29
C MET A 1 -31.46 -58.51 -6.84
N ASP A 2 -30.46 -58.06 -6.07
CA ASP A 2 -30.60 -57.84 -4.63
C ASP A 2 -29.81 -56.60 -4.22
N THR A 3 -30.59 -55.54 -4.00
CA THR A 3 -30.55 -54.57 -2.90
C THR A 3 -29.21 -53.98 -2.42
N HIS A 4 -28.97 -52.76 -2.91
CA HIS A 4 -28.67 -51.48 -2.24
C HIS A 4 -27.85 -51.37 -0.92
N PRO A 5 -27.17 -50.20 -0.75
CA PRO A 5 -25.98 -50.00 0.07
C PRO A 5 -26.31 -49.51 1.49
N THR A 6 -25.47 -49.80 2.48
CA THR A 6 -25.26 -48.97 3.68
C THR A 6 -23.96 -49.43 4.38
N ARG A 7 -22.85 -48.70 4.20
CA ARG A 7 -21.72 -48.79 5.14
C ARG A 7 -21.70 -47.51 5.96
N ARG A 8 -22.39 -47.56 7.11
CA ARG A 8 -22.12 -46.67 8.24
C ARG A 8 -20.67 -46.90 8.65
N ARG A 9 -19.83 -45.86 8.59
CA ARG A 9 -18.53 -45.86 9.26
C ARG A 9 -18.43 -44.64 10.18
N LEU A 10 -18.72 -44.95 11.44
CA LEU A 10 -18.26 -44.38 12.71
C LEU A 10 -17.39 -43.11 12.61
N LEU A 11 -17.93 -42.00 13.10
CA LEU A 11 -17.14 -40.83 13.49
C LEU A 11 -16.19 -41.25 14.61
N GLN A 12 -14.90 -41.21 14.32
CA GLN A 12 -13.83 -41.42 15.28
C GLN A 12 -13.80 -40.23 16.24
N LEU A 13 -14.12 -40.53 17.49
CA LEU A 13 -13.82 -39.72 18.67
C LEU A 13 -12.30 -39.70 18.86
N GLY A 14 -11.65 -38.56 18.59
CA GLY A 14 -10.22 -38.34 18.78
C GLY A 14 -10.00 -37.10 19.65
N GLY A 15 -9.31 -37.28 20.78
CA GLY A 15 -9.24 -36.30 21.87
C GLY A 15 -8.36 -35.09 21.58
N ALA A 16 -8.74 -33.95 22.17
CA ALA A 16 -7.94 -32.74 22.20
C ALA A 16 -6.72 -32.96 23.09
N GLY A 17 -5.55 -33.15 22.48
CA GLY A 17 -4.24 -33.08 23.12
C GLY A 17 -3.62 -31.74 22.78
N ALA A 18 -3.55 -30.84 23.77
CA ALA A 18 -2.79 -29.60 23.64
C ALA A 18 -1.29 -29.91 23.83
N THR A 19 -0.50 -29.76 22.77
CA THR A 19 0.96 -29.66 22.88
C THR A 19 1.44 -28.54 21.99
N ALA A 20 1.92 -27.47 22.64
CA ALA A 20 2.62 -26.36 22.02
C ALA A 20 4.04 -26.80 21.61
N SER A 21 4.41 -26.50 20.37
CA SER A 21 5.80 -26.43 19.91
C SER A 21 5.91 -25.23 18.99
N LEU A 22 6.45 -24.13 19.54
CA LEU A 22 6.90 -22.98 18.77
C LEU A 22 8.31 -23.27 18.28
N ALA A 23 8.43 -23.54 16.98
CA ALA A 23 9.68 -23.42 16.24
C ALA A 23 9.38 -23.37 14.73
N GLY A 24 9.54 -22.18 14.14
CA GLY A 24 10.17 -21.93 12.84
C GLY A 24 9.62 -22.57 11.56
N CYS A 25 9.22 -21.67 10.64
CA CYS A 25 9.26 -21.78 9.17
C CYS A 25 7.99 -22.25 8.43
N THR A 26 7.27 -21.28 7.87
CA THR A 26 6.66 -21.25 6.52
C THR A 26 6.31 -22.59 5.85
N GLN A 27 5.04 -23.01 5.89
CA GLN A 27 4.35 -23.55 4.71
C GLN A 27 2.84 -23.69 5.03
N PHE A 28 2.07 -22.89 4.31
CA PHE A 28 0.63 -22.96 4.01
C PHE A 28 -0.02 -24.37 4.11
N ASP A 29 -1.17 -24.51 4.80
CA ASP A 29 -2.42 -25.13 4.26
C ASP A 29 -3.60 -25.09 5.28
N LEU A 30 -4.52 -24.16 5.03
CA LEU A 30 -6.00 -24.16 5.07
C LEU A 30 -6.81 -25.11 5.99
N GLY A 31 -7.76 -24.51 6.75
CA GLY A 31 -9.14 -25.04 6.84
C GLY A 31 -9.91 -24.92 8.17
N GLN A 32 -10.82 -23.92 8.24
CA GLN A 32 -12.13 -23.89 8.95
C GLN A 32 -12.18 -23.97 10.51
N SER A 33 -12.97 -23.20 11.27
CA SER A 33 -13.91 -22.09 11.04
C SER A 33 -14.25 -21.45 12.40
N ASP A 34 -14.69 -20.19 12.33
CA ASP A 34 -15.80 -19.57 13.08
C ASP A 34 -15.60 -18.86 14.44
N GLU A 35 -15.96 -17.56 14.38
CA GLU A 35 -16.64 -16.74 15.39
C GLU A 35 -15.85 -16.17 16.59
N SER A 36 -15.25 -15.00 16.38
CA SER A 36 -15.51 -13.86 17.27
C SER A 36 -15.23 -12.55 16.53
N GLY A 37 -16.29 -11.76 16.34
CA GLY A 37 -16.21 -10.43 15.77
C GLY A 37 -15.28 -9.54 16.58
N THR A 38 -14.10 -9.33 16.01
CA THR A 38 -13.43 -8.05 16.01
C THR A 38 -13.03 -7.92 14.56
N GLU A 39 -13.92 -7.30 13.79
CA GLU A 39 -13.49 -6.51 12.66
C GLU A 39 -12.52 -5.52 13.29
N THR A 40 -11.24 -5.89 13.32
CA THR A 40 -10.21 -4.86 13.27
C THR A 40 -10.54 -4.18 11.96
N ASP A 41 -11.20 -3.03 12.06
CA ASP A 41 -11.04 -1.94 11.13
C ASP A 41 -9.51 -1.74 10.98
N THR A 42 -8.88 -2.61 10.18
CA THR A 42 -7.89 -2.14 9.25
C THR A 42 -8.73 -1.27 8.34
N GLU A 43 -8.88 -0.02 8.78
CA GLU A 43 -9.26 1.09 7.96
C GLU A 43 -8.59 0.80 6.63
N SER A 44 -9.41 0.61 5.58
CA SER A 44 -8.92 0.61 4.22
C SER A 44 -8.00 1.82 4.10
N ALA A 45 -6.69 1.62 4.25
CA ALA A 45 -5.76 2.29 3.37
C ALA A 45 -6.39 2.01 2.02
N ALA A 46 -6.88 3.07 1.37
CA ALA A 46 -7.36 3.03 0.01
C ALA A 46 -6.50 1.97 -0.69
N GLU A 47 -7.12 0.92 -1.20
CA GLU A 47 -6.40 -0.01 -2.07
C GLU A 47 -6.06 0.84 -3.30
N LEU A 48 -5.02 1.68 -3.15
CA LEU A 48 -4.36 2.37 -4.23
C LEU A 48 -4.20 1.27 -5.27
N GLU A 49 -4.66 1.53 -6.49
CA GLU A 49 -4.45 0.60 -7.59
C GLU A 49 -2.98 0.66 -8.02
N VAL A 50 -2.07 0.43 -7.07
CA VAL A 50 -0.62 0.41 -7.21
C VAL A 50 -0.29 -0.71 -8.18
N GLY A 51 0.36 -0.36 -9.28
CA GLY A 51 0.77 -1.33 -10.30
C GLY A 51 -0.32 -1.70 -11.31
N ARG A 52 -1.43 -0.95 -11.39
CA ARG A 52 -2.31 -1.05 -12.55
C ARG A 52 -1.65 -0.36 -13.74
N GLU A 53 -1.75 -0.99 -14.92
CA GLU A 53 -1.45 -0.31 -16.18
C GLU A 53 -2.36 0.93 -16.27
N PRO A 54 -1.84 2.09 -16.69
CA PRO A 54 -2.67 3.28 -16.83
C PRO A 54 -3.80 3.01 -17.84
N ASP A 55 -5.01 3.47 -17.50
CA ASP A 55 -6.17 3.36 -18.38
C ASP A 55 -6.06 4.29 -19.61
N MET A 56 -5.05 5.15 -19.64
CA MET A 56 -4.65 6.02 -20.74
C MET A 56 -3.19 5.81 -21.17
N ASP A 57 -2.82 6.35 -22.34
CA ASP A 57 -1.40 6.44 -22.71
C ASP A 57 -0.72 7.51 -21.83
N PRO A 58 0.40 7.20 -21.15
CA PRO A 58 1.04 8.14 -20.24
C PRO A 58 1.51 9.42 -20.95
N GLU A 59 1.83 9.40 -22.25
CA GLU A 59 2.21 10.60 -23.00
C GLU A 59 1.07 11.63 -23.12
N ASP A 60 -0.18 11.18 -23.00
CA ASP A 60 -1.37 12.04 -23.09
C ASP A 60 -1.75 12.66 -21.72
N GLY A 61 -1.16 12.19 -20.62
CA GLY A 61 -1.45 12.64 -19.26
C GLY A 61 -0.35 13.51 -18.64
N ILE A 62 -0.57 13.94 -17.40
CA ILE A 62 0.42 14.68 -16.59
C ILE A 62 0.78 13.87 -15.35
N THR A 63 2.07 13.78 -15.05
CA THR A 63 2.52 13.15 -13.80
C THR A 63 2.51 14.17 -12.67
N ALA A 64 1.72 13.92 -11.64
CA ALA A 64 1.77 14.64 -10.38
C ALA A 64 2.70 13.95 -9.38
N ILE A 65 3.46 14.76 -8.65
CA ILE A 65 4.32 14.31 -7.55
C ILE A 65 3.72 14.81 -6.24
N VAL A 66 3.42 13.87 -5.35
CA VAL A 66 2.87 14.06 -4.03
C VAL A 66 3.90 13.53 -3.03
N GLN A 67 4.37 14.38 -2.15
CA GLN A 67 5.37 14.04 -1.14
C GLN A 67 4.91 14.56 0.22
N PRO A 68 5.38 13.92 1.31
CA PRO A 68 5.19 14.43 2.66
C PRO A 68 5.74 15.85 2.79
N ASP A 69 5.11 16.63 3.66
CA ASP A 69 5.59 17.98 3.94
C ASP A 69 6.88 17.96 4.76
N GLN A 70 7.58 19.10 4.78
CA GLN A 70 8.85 19.24 5.49
C GLN A 70 8.72 18.90 6.99
N GLU A 71 7.60 19.27 7.61
CA GLU A 71 7.35 19.01 9.04
C GLU A 71 7.25 17.51 9.34
N GLU A 72 6.62 16.73 8.47
CA GLU A 72 6.48 15.28 8.64
C GLU A 72 7.83 14.57 8.47
N PHE A 73 8.64 15.04 7.52
CA PHE A 73 9.99 14.54 7.32
C PHE A 73 10.91 14.86 8.50
N GLU A 74 10.85 16.10 9.02
CA GLU A 74 11.60 16.49 10.22
C GLU A 74 11.17 15.68 11.45
N ALA A 75 9.88 15.35 11.56
CA ALA A 75 9.35 14.48 12.61
C ALA A 75 9.93 13.06 12.49
N LEU A 76 9.97 12.49 11.28
CA LEU A 76 10.59 11.19 11.03
C LEU A 76 12.09 11.19 11.39
N GLU A 77 12.85 12.22 11.01
CA GLU A 77 14.27 12.33 11.38
C GLU A 77 14.48 12.42 12.90
N ALA A 78 13.58 13.11 13.60
CA ALA A 78 13.63 13.21 15.05
C ALA A 78 13.32 11.87 15.73
N GLU A 79 12.32 11.14 15.23
CA GLU A 79 11.95 9.80 15.71
C GLU A 79 13.11 8.81 15.57
N ILE A 80 13.69 8.70 14.37
CA ILE A 80 14.82 7.81 14.12
C ILE A 80 16.03 8.16 15.01
N ARG A 81 16.28 9.45 15.25
CA ARG A 81 17.35 9.89 16.16
C ARG A 81 17.09 9.43 17.59
N GLU A 82 15.86 9.60 18.08
CA GLU A 82 15.46 9.16 19.41
C GLU A 82 15.65 7.64 19.57
N GLU A 83 15.24 6.85 18.58
CA GLU A 83 15.40 5.40 18.59
C GLU A 83 16.88 4.96 18.58
N ILE A 84 17.77 5.70 17.92
CA ILE A 84 19.21 5.46 18.01
C ILE A 84 19.74 5.78 19.41
N GLU A 85 19.30 6.90 20.00
CA GLU A 85 19.71 7.33 21.33
C GLU A 85 19.20 6.39 22.44
N SER A 86 18.01 5.83 22.28
CA SER A 86 17.43 4.83 23.19
C SER A 86 18.05 3.44 23.01
N GLY A 87 18.73 3.21 21.87
CA GLY A 87 19.32 1.93 21.50
C GLY A 87 18.31 0.93 20.93
N GLU A 88 17.13 1.41 20.51
CA GLU A 88 16.14 0.64 19.75
C GLU A 88 16.61 0.41 18.32
N LEU A 89 17.30 1.38 17.72
CA LEU A 89 17.90 1.29 16.39
C LEU A 89 19.43 1.37 16.42
N GLU A 90 20.08 0.46 15.72
CA GLU A 90 21.52 0.58 15.45
C GLU A 90 21.78 1.55 14.29
N GLN A 91 22.93 2.24 14.28
CA GLN A 91 23.28 3.21 13.22
C GLN A 91 23.20 2.64 11.79
N MET A 92 23.54 1.36 11.60
CA MET A 92 23.43 0.71 10.28
C MET A 92 21.99 0.38 9.91
N GLU A 93 21.16 0.00 10.89
CA GLU A 93 19.75 -0.35 10.71
C GLU A 93 18.90 0.90 10.50
N ALA A 94 19.21 1.99 11.20
CA ALA A 94 18.54 3.27 11.10
C ALA A 94 18.48 3.81 9.66
N GLN A 95 19.51 3.57 8.85
CA GLN A 95 19.50 4.01 7.45
C GLN A 95 18.52 3.20 6.58
N VAL A 96 18.32 1.91 6.90
CA VAL A 96 17.34 1.06 6.22
C VAL A 96 15.94 1.42 6.70
N GLU A 97 15.75 1.55 8.01
CA GLU A 97 14.47 1.95 8.61
C GLU A 97 14.01 3.32 8.15
N PHE A 98 14.92 4.29 8.06
CA PHE A 98 14.60 5.62 7.55
C PHE A 98 14.06 5.57 6.12
N GLN A 99 14.70 4.81 5.23
CA GLN A 99 14.22 4.66 3.84
C GLN A 99 12.85 3.97 3.80
N ARG A 100 12.65 2.92 4.61
CA ARG A 100 11.36 2.22 4.72
C ARG A 100 10.26 3.17 5.17
N ARG A 101 10.46 3.87 6.30
CA ARG A 101 9.46 4.77 6.87
C ARG A 101 9.21 6.00 6.00
N GLN A 102 10.22 6.47 5.26
CA GLN A 102 10.03 7.53 4.26
C GLN A 102 9.10 7.06 3.13
N ALA A 103 9.28 5.85 2.61
CA ALA A 103 8.39 5.28 1.60
C ALA A 103 6.97 5.08 2.14
N GLU A 104 6.84 4.62 3.40
CA GLU A 104 5.54 4.48 4.08
C GLU A 104 4.83 5.82 4.26
N LEU A 105 5.56 6.86 4.68
CA LEU A 105 5.03 8.22 4.83
C LEU A 105 4.56 8.77 3.47
N THR A 106 5.34 8.55 2.42
CA THR A 106 4.99 8.95 1.05
C THR A 106 3.74 8.21 0.58
N ALA A 107 3.66 6.90 0.79
CA ALA A 107 2.50 6.09 0.45
C ALA A 107 1.24 6.51 1.22
N ALA A 108 1.38 6.90 2.50
CA ALA A 108 0.27 7.42 3.29
C ALA A 108 -0.27 8.74 2.72
N ARG A 109 0.62 9.68 2.39
CA ARG A 109 0.23 10.94 1.75
C ARG A 109 -0.39 10.71 0.36
N ALA A 110 0.13 9.76 -0.40
CA ALA A 110 -0.43 9.35 -1.68
C ALA A 110 -1.87 8.81 -1.54
N ALA A 111 -2.13 7.96 -0.54
CA ALA A 111 -3.47 7.44 -0.26
C ALA A 111 -4.46 8.55 0.15
N GLU A 112 -3.99 9.54 0.90
CA GLU A 112 -4.78 10.72 1.26
C GLU A 112 -5.15 11.53 0.00
N PHE A 113 -4.16 11.82 -0.85
CA PHE A 113 -4.39 12.50 -2.12
C PHE A 113 -5.42 11.76 -2.98
N GLU A 114 -5.29 10.46 -3.17
CA GLU A 114 -6.30 9.70 -3.93
C GLU A 114 -7.71 9.82 -3.32
N SER A 115 -7.80 9.75 -1.99
CA SER A 115 -9.08 9.84 -1.28
C SER A 115 -9.74 11.21 -1.41
N GLU A 116 -8.96 12.29 -1.42
CA GLU A 116 -9.46 13.65 -1.60
C GLU A 116 -9.98 13.88 -3.03
N PHE A 117 -9.32 13.30 -4.02
CA PHE A 117 -9.55 13.58 -5.44
C PHE A 117 -10.39 12.54 -6.18
N GLY A 118 -10.60 11.34 -5.63
CA GLY A 118 -11.45 10.30 -6.24
C GLY A 118 -12.92 10.71 -6.44
N ASN A 119 -13.31 11.91 -6.01
CA ASN A 119 -14.64 12.49 -6.20
C ASN A 119 -14.63 13.80 -7.04
N ASP A 120 -13.49 14.19 -7.62
CA ASP A 120 -13.38 15.39 -8.46
C ASP A 120 -13.88 15.06 -9.88
N ASP A 121 -14.85 15.84 -10.39
CA ASP A 121 -15.40 15.63 -11.73
C ASP A 121 -14.51 16.23 -12.84
N GLU A 122 -13.54 17.09 -12.49
CA GLU A 122 -12.67 17.82 -13.45
C GLU A 122 -11.24 17.27 -13.52
N LEU A 123 -10.92 16.30 -12.66
CA LEU A 123 -9.62 15.64 -12.56
C LEU A 123 -9.80 14.16 -12.23
N SER A 124 -9.18 13.30 -13.03
CA SER A 124 -9.17 11.85 -12.87
C SER A 124 -7.77 11.35 -12.55
N ILE A 125 -7.68 10.36 -11.67
CA ILE A 125 -6.45 9.63 -11.37
C ILE A 125 -6.48 8.36 -12.22
N GLU A 126 -5.60 8.28 -13.21
CA GLU A 126 -5.58 7.18 -14.18
C GLU A 126 -4.66 6.05 -13.74
N ALA A 127 -3.62 6.37 -12.94
CA ALA A 127 -2.76 5.40 -12.27
C ALA A 127 -1.95 6.06 -11.14
N GLY A 128 -1.41 5.25 -10.23
CA GLY A 128 -0.53 5.72 -9.16
C GLY A 128 0.56 4.72 -8.72
N ILE A 129 1.68 5.27 -8.25
CA ILE A 129 2.79 4.56 -7.60
C ILE A 129 2.96 5.19 -6.21
N ALA A 130 2.30 4.60 -5.22
CA ALA A 130 2.19 5.18 -3.87
C ALA A 130 3.55 5.42 -3.21
N GLU A 131 4.46 4.44 -3.28
CA GLU A 131 5.80 4.53 -2.66
C GLU A 131 6.67 5.63 -3.29
N ALA A 132 6.41 5.99 -4.55
CA ALA A 132 7.06 7.08 -5.24
C ALA A 132 6.27 8.41 -5.14
N GLY A 133 5.04 8.35 -4.59
CA GLY A 133 4.13 9.50 -4.56
C GLY A 133 3.78 10.02 -5.95
N ALA A 134 3.80 9.17 -6.97
CA ALA A 134 3.62 9.57 -8.35
C ALA A 134 2.25 9.15 -8.87
N PHE A 135 1.52 10.06 -9.50
CA PHE A 135 0.20 9.80 -10.08
C PHE A 135 0.16 10.26 -11.53
N LEU A 136 -0.42 9.46 -12.41
CA LEU A 136 -0.79 9.89 -13.75
C LEU A 136 -2.20 10.47 -13.69
N LEU A 137 -2.32 11.75 -14.03
CA LEU A 137 -3.58 12.49 -13.98
C LEU A 137 -4.06 12.85 -15.39
N ASP A 138 -5.37 12.79 -15.58
CA ASP A 138 -6.09 13.38 -16.71
C ASP A 138 -7.05 14.46 -16.19
N GLY A 139 -7.24 15.53 -16.94
CA GLY A 139 -8.15 16.60 -16.53
C GLY A 139 -7.89 17.92 -17.24
N SER A 140 -8.60 18.96 -16.80
CA SER A 140 -8.40 20.29 -17.38
C SER A 140 -7.08 20.92 -16.91
N ASP A 141 -6.39 21.63 -17.83
CA ASP A 141 -5.17 22.39 -17.51
C ASP A 141 -5.37 23.34 -16.32
N GLU A 142 -6.55 23.97 -16.23
CA GLU A 142 -6.89 24.89 -15.14
C GLU A 142 -6.91 24.15 -13.80
N ARG A 143 -7.61 23.01 -13.73
CA ARG A 143 -7.70 22.22 -12.50
C ARG A 143 -6.36 21.64 -12.07
N LEU A 144 -5.56 21.13 -13.02
CA LEU A 144 -4.20 20.63 -12.78
C LEU A 144 -3.31 21.75 -12.23
N VAL A 145 -3.34 22.95 -12.81
CA VAL A 145 -2.53 24.06 -12.29
C VAL A 145 -3.01 24.51 -10.90
N ASP A 146 -4.30 24.42 -10.61
CA ASP A 146 -4.82 24.71 -9.27
C ASP A 146 -4.28 23.73 -8.21
N THR A 147 -4.10 22.43 -8.53
CA THR A 147 -3.48 21.48 -7.58
C THR A 147 -2.12 21.95 -7.12
N LEU A 148 -1.30 22.43 -8.06
CA LEU A 148 0.04 22.93 -7.75
C LEU A 148 -0.01 24.25 -6.96
N ARG A 149 -0.97 25.13 -7.26
CA ARG A 149 -1.11 26.43 -6.58
C ARG A 149 -1.59 26.30 -5.15
N ASN A 150 -2.47 25.34 -4.90
CA ASN A 150 -3.04 25.08 -3.58
C ASN A 150 -2.11 24.21 -2.71
N GLY A 151 -1.03 23.67 -3.29
CA GLY A 151 -0.11 22.76 -2.60
C GLY A 151 -0.67 21.34 -2.44
N GLU A 152 -1.71 20.99 -3.21
CA GLU A 152 -2.26 19.64 -3.24
C GLU A 152 -1.23 18.65 -3.81
N VAL A 153 -0.39 19.12 -4.74
CA VAL A 153 0.77 18.40 -5.29
C VAL A 153 2.04 19.26 -5.17
N ASN A 154 3.20 18.60 -5.09
CA ASN A 154 4.51 19.28 -5.00
C ASN A 154 5.09 19.59 -6.38
N GLY A 155 4.62 18.91 -7.43
CA GLY A 155 5.09 19.13 -8.78
C GLY A 155 4.19 18.50 -9.84
N LEU A 156 4.25 19.07 -11.03
CA LEU A 156 3.64 18.53 -12.25
C LEU A 156 4.74 18.42 -13.30
N ILE A 157 4.93 17.22 -13.83
CA ILE A 157 5.93 16.90 -14.85
C ILE A 157 5.25 16.16 -16.02
N PRO A 158 5.90 16.11 -17.20
CA PRO A 158 5.32 15.43 -18.35
C PRO A 158 5.02 13.96 -18.06
N GLY A 159 3.93 13.45 -18.62
CA GLY A 159 3.44 12.09 -18.37
C GLY A 159 4.41 10.98 -18.77
N GLU A 160 5.35 11.25 -19.68
CA GLU A 160 6.43 10.33 -20.05
C GLU A 160 7.27 9.90 -18.84
N GLU A 161 7.41 10.75 -17.82
CA GLU A 161 8.15 10.43 -16.60
C GLU A 161 7.46 9.32 -15.80
N TYR A 162 6.13 9.26 -15.80
CA TYR A 162 5.39 8.15 -15.19
C TYR A 162 5.67 6.83 -15.91
N ALA A 163 5.73 6.85 -17.25
CA ALA A 163 6.07 5.66 -18.03
C ALA A 163 7.46 5.11 -17.67
N LEU A 164 8.46 6.00 -17.52
CA LEU A 164 9.81 5.62 -17.10
C LEU A 164 9.83 5.00 -15.69
N MET A 165 8.98 5.48 -14.78
CA MET A 165 8.86 4.91 -13.43
C MET A 165 8.23 3.50 -13.44
N LEU A 166 7.26 3.26 -14.33
CA LEU A 166 6.69 1.92 -14.50
C LEU A 166 7.72 0.92 -15.05
N GLU A 167 8.54 1.32 -16.03
CA GLU A 167 9.58 0.46 -16.58
C GLU A 167 10.58 0.02 -15.50
N GLN A 168 11.01 0.95 -14.63
CA GLN A 168 11.94 0.64 -13.54
C GLN A 168 11.36 -0.35 -12.51
N GLN A 169 10.05 -0.27 -12.22
CA GLN A 169 9.40 -1.24 -11.33
C GLN A 169 9.33 -2.64 -11.93
N ALA A 170 9.14 -2.75 -13.25
CA ALA A 170 9.08 -4.05 -13.93
C ALA A 170 10.44 -4.78 -13.95
N GLU A 171 11.54 -4.08 -13.67
CA GLU A 171 12.90 -4.64 -13.63
C GLU A 171 13.36 -5.11 -12.24
N LEU A 172 12.57 -4.84 -11.18
CA LEU A 172 12.85 -5.24 -9.79
C LEU A 172 12.24 -6.61 -9.43
#